data_AF-M3Z5Z0-F1
#
_entry.id   AF-M3Z5Z0-F1
#
_cell.length_a   1.000
_cell.length_b   1.000
_cell.length_c   1.000
_cell.angle_alpha   90.00
_cell.angle_beta   90.00
_cell.angle_gamma   90.00
#
_symmetry.space_group_name_H-M   'P 1'
#
loop_
_entity.id
_entity.type
_entity.pdbx_description
1 polymer ?
#
loop_
_entity_poly.entity_id
_entity_poly.type
_entity_poly.pdbx_seq_one_letter_code
_entity_poly.pdbx_strand_id
1 'polypeptide(L)'
;WQDCITLFLQTGMCCDAAIITNSPPWLLASYPEGNLFQLTQEEIQILLAREGREKLFLQGITLAGTKCLLIRDNLYTEGNNTMDLRTKGQSRGSQAVTVVQIESVYLVVMGQKGTEGGPLNLKAFEMAGYIREAIH
;
A
#
# COMPACT_ATOMS: atom_id res chain seq x y z
N TRP A 1 -2.56 2.95 -15.44
CA TRP A 1 -1.91 2.46 -14.21
C TRP A 1 -0.45 2.88 -14.10
N GLN A 2 0.44 2.44 -15.01
CA GLN A 2 1.87 2.74 -14.94
C GLN A 2 2.19 4.24 -14.96
N ASP A 3 1.53 4.99 -15.85
CA ASP A 3 1.72 6.44 -15.96
C ASP A 3 1.24 7.17 -14.69
N CYS A 4 0.11 6.73 -14.11
CA CYS A 4 -0.39 7.26 -12.84
C CYS A 4 0.62 7.04 -11.71
N ILE A 5 1.15 5.82 -11.55
CA ILE A 5 2.16 5.50 -10.53
C ILE A 5 3.40 6.40 -10.70
N THR A 6 3.88 6.54 -11.93
CA THR A 6 5.09 7.31 -12.24
C THR A 6 4.89 8.80 -11.95
N LEU A 7 3.73 9.36 -12.29
CA LEU A 7 3.38 10.76 -12.04
C LEU A 7 3.43 11.10 -10.54
N PHE A 8 2.89 10.23 -9.69
CA PHE A 8 2.78 10.53 -8.26
C PHE A 8 4.09 10.41 -7.49
N LEU A 9 5.01 9.58 -7.96
CA LEU A 9 6.31 9.37 -7.33
C LEU A 9 7.31 10.52 -7.58
N GLN A 10 6.99 11.45 -8.47
CA GLN A 10 7.78 12.67 -8.69
C GLN A 10 7.75 13.64 -7.50
N THR A 11 6.80 13.47 -6.56
CA THR A 11 6.58 14.38 -5.44
C THR A 11 7.56 14.21 -4.28
N GLY A 12 8.50 13.27 -4.36
CA GLY A 12 9.58 13.08 -3.39
C GLY A 12 9.16 12.57 -2.01
N MET A 13 7.86 12.44 -1.70
CA MET A 13 7.41 11.84 -0.43
C MET A 13 7.37 10.30 -0.50
N CYS A 14 7.02 9.77 -1.66
CA CYS A 14 6.83 8.35 -1.89
C CYS A 14 8.06 7.78 -2.60
N CYS A 15 8.52 6.60 -2.21
CA CYS A 15 9.62 5.89 -2.88
C CYS A 15 9.17 4.69 -3.70
N ASP A 16 7.94 4.21 -3.47
CA ASP A 16 7.41 3.04 -4.16
C ASP A 16 5.88 3.07 -4.15
N ALA A 17 5.27 2.46 -5.17
CA ALA A 17 3.83 2.24 -5.22
C ALA A 17 3.46 1.05 -6.12
N ALA A 18 2.33 0.42 -5.84
CA ALA A 18 1.78 -0.68 -6.61
C ALA A 18 0.25 -0.67 -6.63
N ILE A 19 -0.33 -1.19 -7.71
CA ILE A 19 -1.77 -1.46 -7.84
C ILE A 19 -1.97 -2.97 -7.80
N ILE A 20 -2.81 -3.43 -6.88
CA ILE A 20 -3.13 -4.84 -6.68
C ILE A 20 -4.65 -5.08 -6.69
N THR A 21 -5.06 -6.33 -6.83
CA THR A 21 -6.46 -6.79 -6.81
C THR A 21 -6.64 -7.92 -5.81
N ASN A 22 -7.87 -8.25 -5.43
CA ASN A 22 -8.17 -9.36 -4.51
C ASN A 22 -8.86 -10.56 -5.18
N SER A 23 -9.36 -10.41 -6.41
CA SER A 23 -10.17 -11.43 -7.07
C SER A 23 -10.02 -11.34 -8.59
N PRO A 24 -8.99 -12.00 -9.16
CA PRO A 24 -7.92 -12.76 -8.49
C PRO A 24 -6.83 -11.86 -7.84
N PRO A 25 -5.98 -12.39 -6.93
CA PRO A 25 -5.00 -11.61 -6.18
C PRO A 25 -3.74 -11.29 -7.01
N TRP A 26 -3.85 -10.32 -7.91
CA TRP A 26 -2.78 -9.97 -8.84
C TRP A 26 -2.18 -8.60 -8.59
N LEU A 27 -0.88 -8.50 -8.89
CA LEU A 27 -0.17 -7.25 -9.10
C LEU A 27 -0.49 -6.75 -10.52
N LEU A 28 -1.18 -5.61 -10.63
CA LEU A 28 -1.57 -5.02 -11.92
C LEU A 28 -0.51 -4.06 -12.47
N ALA A 29 0.15 -3.31 -11.58
CA ALA A 29 1.21 -2.37 -11.93
C ALA A 29 2.07 -2.04 -10.71
N SER A 30 3.31 -1.63 -10.92
CA SER A 30 4.23 -1.23 -9.87
C SER A 30 5.24 -0.22 -10.38
N TYR A 31 5.82 0.56 -9.47
CA TYR A 31 6.94 1.41 -9.80
C TYR A 31 8.20 0.56 -10.10
N PRO A 32 8.86 0.73 -11.26
CA PRO A 32 9.95 -0.15 -11.68
C PRO A 32 11.21 -0.03 -10.82
N GLU A 33 11.49 1.15 -10.26
CA GLU A 33 12.64 1.37 -9.37
C GLU A 33 12.33 1.03 -7.90
N GLY A 34 11.10 0.59 -7.63
CA GLY A 34 10.64 0.14 -6.33
C GLY A 34 10.98 -1.32 -6.05
N ASN A 35 10.49 -1.83 -4.92
CA ASN A 35 10.54 -3.23 -4.53
C ASN A 35 9.17 -3.92 -4.60
N LEU A 36 8.07 -3.16 -4.60
CA LEU A 36 6.71 -3.70 -4.61
C LEU A 36 6.37 -4.50 -5.89
N PHE A 37 7.18 -4.42 -6.95
CA PHE A 37 7.06 -5.32 -8.11
C PHE A 37 7.26 -6.80 -7.74
N GLN A 38 7.89 -7.09 -6.59
CA GLN A 38 8.11 -8.44 -6.08
C GLN A 38 6.96 -8.96 -5.19
N LEU A 39 5.86 -8.20 -5.05
CA LEU A 39 4.69 -8.66 -4.29
C LEU A 39 4.18 -10.00 -4.84
N THR A 40 4.09 -10.99 -3.95
CA THR A 40 3.58 -12.31 -4.32
C THR A 40 2.05 -12.37 -4.22
N GLN A 41 1.43 -13.34 -4.90
CA GLN A 41 -0.01 -13.56 -4.77
C GLN A 41 -0.41 -13.89 -3.33
N GLU A 42 0.42 -14.62 -2.58
CA GLU A 42 0.18 -14.97 -1.19
C GLU A 42 0.22 -13.72 -0.29
N GLU A 43 1.20 -12.82 -0.50
CA GLU A 43 1.26 -11.54 0.24
C GLU A 43 0.01 -10.68 -0.04
N ILE A 44 -0.44 -10.62 -1.30
CA ILE A 44 -1.66 -9.90 -1.69
C ILE A 44 -2.91 -10.51 -1.04
N GLN A 45 -3.02 -11.84 -1.06
CA GLN A 45 -4.13 -12.55 -0.43
C GLN A 45 -4.21 -12.27 1.07
N ILE A 46 -3.08 -12.34 1.77
CA ILE A 46 -3.03 -12.09 3.22
C ILE A 46 -3.34 -10.62 3.53
N LEU A 47 -2.80 -9.68 2.76
CA LEU A 47 -3.02 -8.24 2.95
C LEU A 47 -4.50 -7.88 2.83
N LEU A 48 -5.17 -8.46 1.81
CA LEU A 48 -6.54 -8.16 1.45
C LEU A 48 -7.55 -9.15 2.04
N ALA A 49 -7.13 -10.08 2.89
CA ALA A 49 -8.04 -11.00 3.57
C ALA A 49 -9.07 -10.22 4.41
N ARG A 50 -10.36 -10.55 4.24
CA ARG A 50 -11.44 -9.94 5.04
C ARG A 50 -11.56 -10.59 6.42
N GLU A 51 -11.21 -11.86 6.51
CA GLU A 51 -11.22 -12.63 7.75
C GLU A 51 -9.81 -12.68 8.35
N GLY A 52 -9.72 -12.90 9.66
CA GLY A 52 -8.43 -13.10 10.33
C GLY A 52 -7.57 -11.83 10.45
N ARG A 53 -8.17 -10.64 10.33
CA ARG A 53 -7.45 -9.36 10.35
C ARG A 53 -6.74 -9.11 11.68
N GLU A 54 -7.21 -9.71 12.77
CA GLU A 54 -6.54 -9.71 14.07
C GLU A 54 -5.13 -10.31 14.04
N LYS A 55 -4.88 -11.27 13.13
CA LYS A 55 -3.55 -11.87 12.96
C LYS A 55 -2.52 -10.87 12.42
N LEU A 56 -2.96 -9.90 11.61
CA LEU A 56 -2.09 -8.85 11.09
C LEU A 56 -1.54 -7.97 12.21
N PHE A 57 -2.34 -7.69 13.25
CA PHE A 57 -1.89 -6.94 14.42
C PHE A 57 -0.85 -7.71 15.24
N LEU A 58 -1.03 -9.02 15.40
CA LEU A 58 -0.14 -9.85 16.22
C LEU A 58 1.17 -10.22 15.52
N GLN A 59 1.09 -10.60 14.24
CA GLN A 59 2.20 -11.22 13.52
C GLN A 59 2.87 -10.27 12.52
N GLY A 60 2.17 -9.21 12.12
CA GLY A 60 2.51 -8.38 10.98
C GLY A 60 2.22 -9.08 9.65
N ILE A 61 2.72 -8.50 8.58
CA ILE A 61 2.67 -9.06 7.22
C ILE A 61 4.02 -8.82 6.53
N THR A 62 4.29 -9.53 5.45
CA THR A 62 5.42 -9.25 4.57
C THR A 62 4.91 -8.59 3.29
N LEU A 63 5.56 -7.51 2.85
CA LEU A 63 5.30 -6.88 1.56
C LEU A 63 6.60 -6.93 0.75
N ALA A 64 6.61 -7.70 -0.34
CA ALA A 64 7.78 -7.90 -1.18
C ALA A 64 9.02 -8.32 -0.35
N GLY A 65 8.85 -9.28 0.55
CA GLY A 65 9.92 -9.76 1.45
C GLY A 65 10.23 -8.85 2.65
N THR A 66 9.62 -7.65 2.75
CA THR A 66 9.84 -6.73 3.87
C THR A 66 8.76 -6.87 4.95
N LYS A 67 9.15 -7.24 6.17
CA LYS A 67 8.22 -7.33 7.29
C LYS A 67 7.66 -5.95 7.65
N CYS A 68 6.34 -5.87 7.73
CA CYS A 68 5.55 -4.70 8.08
C CYS A 68 4.66 -5.00 9.29
N LEU A 69 4.50 -4.01 10.15
CA LEU A 69 3.59 -4.06 11.30
C LEU A 69 2.37 -3.18 11.01
N LEU A 70 1.19 -3.71 11.33
CA LEU A 70 -0.06 -2.98 11.19
C LEU A 70 -0.15 -1.88 12.25
N ILE A 71 -0.51 -0.67 11.84
CA ILE A 71 -0.72 0.50 12.72
C ILE A 71 -2.21 0.81 12.85
N ARG A 72 -2.92 0.81 11.71
CA ARG A 72 -4.35 1.11 11.64
C ARG A 72 -4.97 0.31 10.51
N ASP A 73 -6.20 -0.15 10.70
CA ASP A 73 -6.90 -0.96 9.73
C ASP A 73 -8.36 -0.54 9.59
N ASN A 74 -8.62 0.31 8.61
CA ASN A 74 -9.95 0.75 8.23
C ASN A 74 -10.21 0.43 6.76
N LEU A 75 -9.53 -0.57 6.18
CA LEU A 75 -9.54 -0.84 4.74
C LEU A 75 -10.96 -1.11 4.22
N TYR A 76 -11.76 -1.79 5.03
CA TYR A 76 -13.14 -2.16 4.71
C TYR A 76 -14.17 -1.35 5.52
N THR A 77 -13.74 -0.26 6.15
CA THR A 77 -14.64 0.68 6.84
C THR A 77 -15.07 1.76 5.86
N GLU A 78 -16.38 1.87 5.64
CA GLU A 78 -16.98 2.86 4.75
C GLU A 78 -16.49 4.28 5.08
N GLY A 79 -16.11 5.04 4.06
CA GLY A 79 -15.60 6.41 4.18
C GLY A 79 -14.12 6.54 4.52
N ASN A 80 -13.47 5.50 5.07
CA ASN A 80 -12.03 5.52 5.35
C ASN A 80 -11.24 4.82 4.24
N ASN A 81 -11.55 3.55 3.96
CA ASN A 81 -10.95 2.77 2.88
C ASN A 81 -9.40 2.67 2.92
N THR A 82 -8.77 2.85 4.09
CA THR A 82 -7.31 2.82 4.22
C THR A 82 -6.80 1.88 5.31
N MET A 83 -5.63 1.30 5.08
CA MET A 83 -4.82 0.59 6.07
C MET A 83 -3.44 1.23 6.14
N ASP A 84 -2.90 1.41 7.34
CA ASP A 84 -1.55 1.92 7.53
C ASP A 84 -0.66 0.87 8.19
N LEU A 85 0.50 0.67 7.60
CA LEU A 85 1.54 -0.21 8.09
C LEU A 85 2.85 0.55 8.23
N ARG A 86 3.80 -0.09 8.89
CA ARG A 86 5.14 0.42 9.03
C ARG A 86 6.17 -0.69 8.91
N THR A 87 7.19 -0.50 8.06
CA THR A 87 8.23 -1.50 7.87
C THR A 87 9.04 -1.68 9.15
N LYS A 88 9.39 -2.92 9.46
CA LYS A 88 10.23 -3.28 10.60
C LYS A 88 11.69 -3.30 10.13
N GLY A 89 12.50 -2.33 10.54
CA GLY A 89 13.91 -2.23 10.14
C GLY A 89 14.84 -2.06 11.35
N GLN A 90 15.86 -2.91 11.46
CA GLN A 90 16.93 -2.79 12.47
C GLN A 90 18.12 -1.90 12.02
N SER A 91 18.23 -1.53 10.73
CA SER A 91 19.36 -0.73 10.22
C SER A 91 19.01 0.32 9.14
N ARG A 92 18.01 0.06 8.28
CA ARG A 92 17.64 0.97 7.18
C ARG A 92 16.67 2.09 7.58
N GLY A 93 16.19 2.09 8.83
CA GLY A 93 15.13 2.97 9.30
C GLY A 93 13.75 2.53 8.82
N SER A 94 12.72 2.95 9.53
CA SER A 94 11.35 2.52 9.27
C SER A 94 10.67 3.41 8.23
N GLN A 95 9.88 2.80 7.35
CA GLN A 95 9.10 3.47 6.31
C GLN A 95 7.61 3.27 6.60
N ALA A 96 6.83 4.34 6.41
CA ALA A 96 5.37 4.23 6.42
C ALA A 96 4.90 3.57 5.11
N VAL A 97 3.82 2.79 5.22
CA VAL A 97 3.12 2.19 4.09
C VAL A 97 1.63 2.47 4.27
N THR A 98 0.96 2.95 3.24
CA THR A 98 -0.50 3.09 3.23
C THR A 98 -1.07 2.25 2.09
N VAL A 99 -2.14 1.51 2.38
CA VAL A 99 -2.96 0.81 1.41
C VAL A 99 -4.31 1.51 1.34
N VAL A 100 -4.78 1.83 0.13
CA VAL A 100 -6.07 2.49 -0.11
C VAL A 100 -6.91 1.63 -1.05
N GLN A 101 -8.16 1.35 -0.68
CA GLN A 101 -9.11 0.70 -1.58
C GLN A 101 -9.67 1.72 -2.59
N ILE A 102 -9.67 1.33 -3.87
CA ILE A 102 -10.21 2.08 -4.99
C ILE A 102 -11.15 1.15 -5.76
N GLU A 103 -12.44 1.20 -5.45
CA GLU A 103 -13.43 0.27 -6.00
C GLU A 103 -13.03 -1.20 -5.82
N SER A 104 -12.61 -1.87 -6.91
CA SER A 104 -12.18 -3.27 -6.96
C SER A 104 -10.66 -3.46 -6.90
N VAL A 105 -9.86 -2.38 -6.95
CA VAL A 105 -8.40 -2.42 -6.86
C VAL A 105 -7.91 -1.76 -5.57
N TYR A 106 -6.62 -1.94 -5.26
CA TYR A 106 -5.99 -1.37 -4.08
C TYR A 106 -4.66 -0.74 -4.48
N LEU A 107 -4.45 0.49 -4.00
CA LEU A 107 -3.20 1.21 -4.15
C LEU A 107 -2.36 1.01 -2.89
N VAL A 108 -1.15 0.46 -3.05
CA VAL A 108 -0.13 0.37 -2.00
C VAL A 108 0.89 1.47 -2.25
N VAL A 109 1.17 2.31 -1.26
CA VAL A 109 2.16 3.40 -1.35
C VAL A 109 3.15 3.28 -0.20
N MET A 110 4.44 3.37 -0.50
CA MET A 110 5.51 3.40 0.49
C MET A 110 6.18 4.78 0.52
N GLY A 111 6.31 5.33 1.72
CA GLY A 111 7.01 6.59 1.95
C GLY A 111 8.53 6.43 1.92
N GLN A 112 9.25 7.51 1.62
CA GLN A 112 10.68 7.59 1.85
C GLN A 112 11.02 7.31 3.33
N LYS A 113 12.27 6.95 3.60
CA LYS A 113 12.77 6.79 4.98
C LYS A 113 12.50 8.06 5.80
N GLY A 114 11.88 7.90 6.96
CA GLY A 114 11.52 9.01 7.85
C GLY A 114 10.18 9.67 7.54
N THR A 115 9.50 9.29 6.45
CA THR A 115 8.15 9.79 6.15
C THR A 115 7.16 9.35 7.23
N GLU A 116 6.41 10.32 7.75
CA GLU A 116 5.35 10.10 8.72
C GLU A 116 4.10 9.45 8.08
N GLY A 117 3.39 8.63 8.86
CA GLY A 117 2.24 7.90 8.35
C GLY A 117 1.05 8.78 7.97
N GLY A 118 0.78 9.85 8.73
CA GLY A 118 -0.34 10.77 8.45
C GLY A 118 -0.24 11.45 7.08
N PRO A 119 0.88 12.16 6.79
CA PRO A 119 1.10 12.77 5.48
C PRO A 119 1.09 11.75 4.33
N LEU A 120 1.67 10.56 4.52
CA LEU A 120 1.64 9.50 3.51
C LEU A 120 0.20 9.03 3.25
N ASN A 121 -0.60 8.84 4.30
CA ASN A 121 -1.98 8.41 4.18
C ASN A 121 -2.82 9.41 3.39
N LEU A 122 -2.69 10.71 3.71
CA LEU A 122 -3.34 11.78 2.97
C LEU A 122 -2.91 11.76 1.49
N LYS A 123 -1.61 11.64 1.22
CA LYS A 123 -1.10 11.59 -0.15
C LYS A 123 -1.64 10.39 -0.92
N ALA A 124 -1.67 9.21 -0.31
CA ALA A 124 -2.20 8.01 -0.93
C ALA A 124 -3.72 8.14 -1.21
N PHE A 125 -4.46 8.80 -0.32
CA PHE A 125 -5.88 9.08 -0.52
C PHE A 125 -6.14 10.05 -1.69
N GLU A 126 -5.33 11.11 -1.83
CA GLU A 126 -5.37 11.99 -3.00
C GLU A 126 -5.07 11.24 -4.30
N MET A 127 -4.01 10.43 -4.31
CA MET A 127 -3.63 9.58 -5.45
C MET A 127 -4.77 8.65 -5.85
N ALA A 128 -5.43 8.03 -4.86
CA ALA A 128 -6.59 7.19 -5.08
C ALA A 128 -7.78 7.94 -5.68
N GLY A 129 -7.99 9.21 -5.30
CA GLY A 129 -9.00 10.09 -5.90
C GLY A 129 -8.77 10.30 -7.39
N TYR A 130 -7.56 10.72 -7.78
CA TYR A 130 -7.20 10.91 -9.20
C TYR A 130 -7.32 9.62 -10.01
N ILE A 131 -6.91 8.49 -9.44
CA ILE A 131 -7.03 7.19 -10.10
C ILE A 131 -8.51 6.85 -10.35
N ARG A 132 -9.38 7.10 -9.36
CA ARG A 132 -10.83 6.86 -9.49
C ARG A 132 -11.43 7.70 -10.61
N GLU A 133 -11.06 8.97 -10.70
CA GLU A 133 -11.53 9.87 -11.76
C GLU A 133 -11.02 9.46 -13.15
N ALA A 134 -9.82 8.87 -13.25
CA ALA A 134 -9.24 8.47 -14.53
C ALA A 134 -9.75 7.12 -15.08
N ILE A 135 -10.46 6.33 -14.26
CA ILE A 135 -11.03 5.03 -14.66
C ILE A 135 -12.49 5.17 -15.13
N HIS A 136 -13.15 6.28 -14.78
CA HIS A 136 -14.46 6.66 -15.30
C HIS A 136 -14.33 7.50 -16.58
#